data_AF-A0A327TTX1-F1
#
_entry.id   AF-A0A327TTX1-F1
#
_cell.length_a   1.000
_cell.length_b   1.000
_cell.length_c   1.000
_cell.angle_alpha   90.00
_cell.angle_beta   90.00
_cell.angle_gamma   90.00
#
_symmetry.space_group_name_H-M   'P 1'
#
loop_
_entity.id
_entity.type
_entity.pdbx_description
1 polymer ?
#
loop_
_entity_poly.entity_id
_entity_poly.type
_entity_poly.pdbx_seq_one_letter_code
_entity_poly.pdbx_strand_id
1 'polypeptide(L)' 'MGGLLPGRAFAGWAPAVTDYVQVSTATGTRDEAVALAGRAVRAPLAAGAQIVGPVTSVFWHLGEYGTGEE' A
#
# COMPACT_ATOMS: atom_id res chain seq x y z
N MET A 1 16.59 49.56 -5.87
CA MET A 1 17.07 48.69 -6.97
C MET A 1 18.08 47.70 -6.40
N GLY A 2 17.61 46.69 -5.64
CA GLY A 2 18.46 45.65 -5.07
C GLY A 2 18.42 44.43 -5.98
N GLY A 3 19.54 44.13 -6.63
CA GLY A 3 19.68 43.03 -7.58
C GLY A 3 19.54 41.67 -6.90
N LEU A 4 18.70 40.84 -7.50
CA LEU A 4 18.56 39.40 -7.27
C LEU A 4 19.81 38.67 -7.78
N LEU A 5 20.45 37.82 -6.97
CA LEU A 5 21.13 36.55 -7.32
C LEU A 5 21.57 35.85 -5.99
N PRO A 6 21.88 34.53 -5.92
CA PRO A 6 21.51 33.37 -6.75
C PRO A 6 21.05 32.14 -5.91
N GLY A 7 20.59 31.07 -6.57
CA GLY A 7 20.72 29.70 -6.06
C GLY A 7 19.87 29.30 -4.84
N ARG A 8 18.57 29.08 -5.03
CA ARG A 8 17.82 28.15 -4.17
C ARG A 8 17.58 26.86 -4.93
N ALA A 9 18.52 25.94 -4.82
CA ALA A 9 18.17 24.53 -4.96
C ALA A 9 17.04 24.25 -3.97
N PHE A 10 15.96 23.62 -4.42
CA PHE A 10 14.94 23.02 -3.56
C PHE A 10 15.58 21.83 -2.81
N ALA A 11 16.52 22.11 -1.91
CA ALA A 11 17.17 21.15 -1.06
C ALA A 11 16.44 21.15 0.28
N GLY A 12 15.48 20.24 0.38
CA GLY A 12 14.67 20.04 1.57
C GLY A 12 13.58 19.02 1.27
N TRP A 13 13.99 17.86 0.76
CA TRP A 13 13.10 16.71 0.65
C TRP A 13 12.44 16.47 2.00
N ALA A 14 11.14 16.13 1.99
CA ALA A 14 10.45 15.67 3.18
C ALA A 14 11.32 14.59 3.86
N PRO A 15 11.39 14.55 5.20
CA PRO A 15 12.19 13.55 5.89
C PRO A 15 11.86 12.17 5.31
N ALA A 16 12.89 11.36 5.03
CA ALA A 16 12.66 9.96 4.70
C ALA A 16 11.76 9.37 5.78
N VAL A 17 10.70 8.67 5.39
CA VAL A 17 10.05 7.75 6.31
C VAL A 17 11.06 6.63 6.53
N THR A 18 11.80 6.69 7.63
CA THR A 18 12.81 5.70 7.99
C THR A 18 12.20 4.45 8.62
N ASP A 19 10.98 4.58 9.14
CA ASP A 19 10.27 3.54 9.87
C ASP A 19 8.86 3.39 9.31
N TYR A 20 8.64 2.37 8.48
CA TYR A 20 7.32 1.94 8.03
C TYR A 20 7.21 0.42 8.10
N VAL A 21 5.98 -0.06 8.23
CA VAL A 21 5.65 -1.48 8.06
C VAL A 21 4.78 -1.59 6.82
N GLN A 22 5.13 -2.51 5.94
CA GLN A 22 4.25 -2.91 4.85
C GLN A 22 3.51 -4.18 5.27
N VAL A 23 2.19 -4.09 5.30
CA VAL A 23 1.31 -5.25 5.54
C VAL A 23 0.83 -5.76 4.19
N SER A 24 1.01 -7.06 3.94
CA SER A 24 0.45 -7.75 2.78
C SER A 24 -0.58 -8.75 3.27
N THR A 25 -1.74 -8.76 2.61
CA THR A 25 -2.87 -9.67 2.87
C THR A 25 -3.63 -9.87 1.55
N ALA A 26 -4.44 -10.92 1.50
CA ALA A 26 -5.31 -11.21 0.37
C ALA A 26 -6.77 -11.35 0.85
N THR A 27 -7.72 -11.25 -0.08
CA THR A 27 -9.18 -11.27 0.17
C THR A 27 -9.83 -12.08 -0.95
N GLY A 28 -11.03 -12.62 -0.74
CA GLY A 28 -11.65 -13.48 -1.78
C GLY A 28 -12.12 -12.72 -3.03
N THR A 29 -12.26 -11.39 -2.95
CA THR A 29 -12.64 -10.55 -4.11
C THR A 29 -11.97 -9.18 -4.08
N ARG A 30 -11.89 -8.55 -5.25
CA ARG A 30 -11.42 -7.16 -5.38
C ARG A 30 -12.23 -6.16 -4.56
N ASP A 31 -13.55 -6.33 -4.49
CA ASP A 31 -14.44 -5.41 -3.75
C ASP A 31 -14.20 -5.50 -2.24
N GLU A 32 -13.96 -6.71 -1.72
CA GLU A 32 -13.53 -6.92 -0.33
C GLU A 32 -12.17 -6.25 -0.05
N ALA A 33 -11.21 -6.38 -0.98
CA ALA A 33 -9.91 -5.73 -0.88
C ALA A 33 -10.05 -4.20 -0.76
N VAL A 34 -10.86 -3.60 -1.64
CA VAL A 34 -11.14 -2.15 -1.63
C VAL A 34 -11.87 -1.74 -0.34
N ALA A 35 -12.83 -2.53 0.12
CA ALA A 35 -13.57 -2.24 1.35
C ALA A 35 -12.67 -2.33 2.60
N LEU A 36 -11.77 -3.31 2.67
CA LEU A 36 -10.79 -3.46 3.76
C LEU A 36 -9.81 -2.29 3.76
N ALA A 37 -9.16 -2.02 2.63
CA ALA A 37 -8.22 -0.91 2.47
C ALA A 37 -8.86 0.45 2.81
N GLY A 38 -10.06 0.70 2.29
CA GLY A 38 -10.79 1.93 2.55
C GLY A 38 -11.18 2.11 4.02
N ARG A 39 -11.44 1.03 4.76
CA ARG A 39 -11.68 1.10 6.21
C ARG A 39 -10.38 1.40 6.97
N ALA A 40 -9.28 0.74 6.63
CA ALA A 40 -7.98 0.97 7.29
C ALA A 40 -7.49 2.42 7.13
N VAL A 41 -7.59 2.98 5.92
CA VAL A 41 -7.19 4.38 5.67
C VAL A 41 -8.13 5.39 6.36
N ARG A 42 -9.45 5.13 6.38
CA ARG A 42 -10.42 6.00 7.06
C ARG A 42 -10.31 5.94 8.60
N ALA A 43 -9.81 4.84 9.15
CA ALA A 43 -9.62 4.62 10.58
C ALA A 43 -8.21 5.04 11.08
N PRO A 44 -7.56 6.00 10.39
CA PRO A 44 -6.11 6.24 10.38
C PRO A 44 -5.17 5.08 10.77
N LEU A 45 -5.46 3.84 10.35
CA LEU A 45 -4.61 2.67 10.65
C LEU A 45 -3.52 2.46 9.60
N ALA A 46 -3.69 3.01 8.40
CA ALA A 46 -2.73 2.95 7.32
C ALA A 46 -2.67 4.29 6.58
N ALA A 47 -1.47 4.70 6.17
CA ALA A 47 -1.30 5.92 5.37
C ALA A 47 -1.86 5.75 3.94
N GLY A 48 -1.92 4.51 3.43
CA GLY A 48 -2.45 4.17 2.13
C GLY A 48 -2.46 2.65 1.92
N ALA A 49 -3.01 2.22 0.79
CA ALA A 49 -3.04 0.82 0.40
C ALA A 49 -2.99 0.69 -1.13
N GLN A 50 -2.43 -0.41 -1.61
CA GLN A 50 -2.41 -0.79 -3.02
C GLN A 50 -3.15 -2.11 -3.17
N ILE A 51 -3.98 -2.22 -4.20
CA ILE A 51 -4.69 -3.45 -4.53
C ILE A 51 -4.06 -4.03 -5.80
N VAL A 52 -3.59 -5.28 -5.71
CA VAL A 52 -3.00 -6.04 -6.82
C VAL A 52 -3.85 -7.29 -7.02
N GLY A 53 -4.24 -7.57 -8.26
CA GLY A 53 -5.00 -8.77 -8.60
C GLY A 53 -6.06 -8.57 -9.71
N PRO A 54 -6.87 -9.60 -9.99
CA PRO A 54 -6.93 -10.87 -9.27
C PRO A 54 -5.63 -11.70 -9.38
N VAL A 55 -5.31 -12.46 -8.34
CA VAL A 55 -4.17 -13.37 -8.28
C VAL A 55 -4.62 -14.80 -8.02
N THR A 56 -3.90 -15.79 -8.56
CA THR A 56 -4.14 -17.19 -8.23
C THR A 56 -3.30 -17.59 -7.02
N SER A 57 -3.97 -17.89 -5.92
CA SER A 57 -3.41 -18.53 -4.73
C SER A 57 -3.30 -20.04 -4.95
N VAL A 58 -2.21 -20.63 -4.46
CA VAL A 58 -2.01 -22.08 -4.42
C VAL A 58 -1.83 -22.48 -2.96
N PHE A 59 -2.61 -23.43 -2.48
CA PHE A 59 -2.66 -23.76 -1.06
C PHE A 59 -2.86 -25.25 -0.79
N TRP A 60 -2.61 -25.63 0.46
CA TRP A 60 -3.00 -26.93 1.00
C TRP A 60 -4.04 -26.71 2.09
N HIS A 61 -5.22 -27.32 1.95
CA HIS A 61 -6.31 -27.17 2.91
C HIS A 61 -7.03 -28.50 3.09
N LEU A 62 -7.27 -28.88 4.34
CA LEU A 62 -7.95 -30.13 4.72
C LEU A 62 -7.34 -31.42 4.12
N GLY A 63 -6.02 -31.42 3.88
CA GLY A 63 -5.35 -32.59 3.30
C GLY A 63 -5.34 -32.61 1.77
N GLU A 64 -5.81 -31.55 1.12
CA GLU A 64 -5.90 -31.47 -0.34
C GLU A 64 -5.16 -30.25 -0.89
N TYR A 65 -4.52 -30.45 -2.06
CA TYR A 65 -3.97 -29.38 -2.87
C TYR A 65 -5.10 -28.62 -3.57
N GLY A 66 -5.06 -27.29 -3.51
CA GLY A 66 -6.06 -26.45 -4.16
C GLY A 66 -5.47 -25.17 -4.73
N THR A 67 -6.28 -24.53 -5.56
CA THR A 67 -6.06 -23.18 -6.05
C THR A 67 -7.30 -22.33 -5.82
N GLY A 68 -7.13 -21.03 -5.62
CA GLY A 68 -8.22 -20.06 -5.49
C GLY A 68 -7.84 -18.73 -6.13
N GLU A 69 -8.84 -17.93 -6.47
CA GLU A 69 -8.64 -16.54 -6.88
C GLU A 69 -8.79 -15.64 -5.66
N GLU A 70 -7.94 -14.62 -5.56
CA GLU A 70 -7.96 -13.56 -4.54
C GLU A 70 -7.72 -12.18 -5.16
#